data_AF-A0A0L6UU15-F1
#
_entry.id   AF-A0A0L6UU15-F1
#
_cell.length_a   1.000
_cell.length_b   1.000
_cell.length_c   1.000
_cell.angle_alpha   90.00
_cell.angle_beta   90.00
_cell.angle_gamma   90.00
#
_symmetry.space_group_name_H-M   'P 1'
#
loop_
_entity.id
_entity.type
_entity.pdbx_description
1 polymer ?
#
loop_
_entity_poly.entity_id
_entity_poly.type
_entity_poly.pdbx_seq_one_letter_code
_entity_poly.pdbx_strand_id
1 'polypeptide(L)'
;MTSPPSPFLKPPVTTSPTMSTSVNLASDSPYATSQKLSNARLPVLKSPGPDSNYLDWELVVLAYLEAANLDYVVTQPMPVKPTDTWSADNRFVCAVITQAVDSSNLRYVREHRRDAHRMWAAIMQAHQDSSTGGRVYWIRKLLLAKMETDDMMEHIDTMAKYHERLASLVTKEKPLTADDVHSAALLSSIPQDWLHCVSKLTRRLDTAHGASQSPPPMKPLAQAKPPLPP
;
A
#
# COMPACT_ATOMS: atom_id res chain seq x y z
N MET A 1 -41.70 -42.28 37.50
CA MET A 1 -41.71 -40.81 37.52
C MET A 1 -41.98 -40.32 36.10
N THR A 2 -43.18 -39.75 35.91
CA THR A 2 -43.62 -38.74 34.90
C THR A 2 -42.82 -38.63 33.58
N SER A 3 -43.35 -38.82 32.37
CA SER A 3 -44.69 -38.50 31.83
C SER A 3 -45.05 -39.33 30.56
N PRO A 4 -46.34 -39.42 30.16
CA PRO A 4 -46.83 -40.06 28.94
C PRO A 4 -47.18 -39.00 27.84
N PRO A 5 -47.99 -39.26 26.78
CA PRO A 5 -47.56 -39.35 25.38
C PRO A 5 -48.12 -38.26 24.44
N SER A 6 -47.75 -38.36 23.15
CA SER A 6 -47.99 -37.55 21.95
C SER A 6 -49.43 -37.00 21.71
N PRO A 7 -49.62 -36.07 20.74
CA PRO A 7 -50.28 -36.51 19.49
C PRO A 7 -49.90 -35.77 18.17
N PHE A 8 -49.67 -36.57 17.13
CA PHE A 8 -50.35 -36.62 15.82
C PHE A 8 -50.88 -35.36 15.04
N LEU A 9 -50.64 -35.43 13.70
CA LEU A 9 -51.28 -34.80 12.51
C LEU A 9 -50.67 -33.47 11.99
N LYS A 10 -50.63 -33.08 10.69
CA LYS A 10 -50.61 -33.61 9.28
C LYS A 10 -50.46 -32.33 8.36
N PRO A 11 -50.44 -32.34 7.00
CA PRO A 11 -49.28 -32.00 6.15
C PRO A 11 -49.42 -30.67 5.32
N PRO A 12 -48.79 -30.48 4.12
CA PRO A 12 -48.01 -29.30 3.72
C PRO A 12 -48.78 -28.20 2.94
N VAL A 13 -48.22 -26.98 2.83
CA VAL A 13 -48.69 -25.97 1.86
C VAL A 13 -47.53 -25.32 1.12
N THR A 14 -47.56 -25.46 -0.20
CA THR A 14 -46.75 -24.77 -1.20
C THR A 14 -47.45 -23.46 -1.60
N THR A 15 -46.74 -22.34 -1.60
CA THR A 15 -47.10 -21.15 -2.42
C THR A 15 -45.83 -20.51 -2.98
N SER A 16 -45.76 -20.43 -4.31
CA SER A 16 -44.74 -19.73 -5.09
C SER A 16 -45.02 -18.21 -5.17
N PRO A 17 -44.29 -17.43 -5.99
CA PRO A 17 -43.48 -16.28 -5.59
C PRO A 17 -44.24 -14.94 -5.55
N THR A 18 -43.82 -14.03 -4.68
CA THR A 18 -44.21 -12.62 -4.76
C THR A 18 -43.27 -11.90 -5.71
N MET A 19 -43.78 -11.56 -6.91
CA MET A 19 -43.18 -10.52 -7.74
C MET A 19 -43.34 -9.18 -7.04
N SER A 20 -42.21 -8.56 -6.67
CA SER A 20 -42.14 -7.14 -6.36
C SER A 20 -41.26 -6.48 -7.41
N THR A 21 -41.88 -6.00 -8.48
CA THR A 21 -41.25 -5.11 -9.45
C THR A 21 -41.04 -3.75 -8.78
N SER A 22 -39.82 -3.47 -8.28
CA SER A 22 -39.43 -2.08 -8.01
C SER A 22 -38.72 -1.54 -9.24
N VAL A 23 -39.42 -0.69 -9.99
CA VAL A 23 -38.79 0.13 -11.04
C VAL A 23 -38.02 1.23 -10.30
N ASN A 24 -36.74 0.99 -10.01
CA ASN A 24 -35.85 2.07 -9.60
C ASN A 24 -35.39 2.78 -10.87
N LEU A 25 -36.10 3.85 -11.22
CA LEU A 25 -35.56 4.87 -12.12
C LEU A 25 -34.49 5.61 -11.32
N ALA A 26 -33.28 5.05 -11.31
CA ALA A 26 -32.13 5.66 -10.66
C ALA A 26 -31.75 6.91 -11.46
N SER A 27 -32.16 8.07 -10.95
CA SER A 27 -31.45 9.31 -11.24
C SER A 27 -30.04 9.15 -10.67
N ASP A 28 -29.03 9.22 -11.54
CA ASP A 28 -27.62 9.22 -11.17
C ASP A 28 -27.33 10.43 -10.27
N SER A 29 -27.48 10.21 -8.96
CA SER A 29 -27.10 11.16 -7.92
C SER A 29 -25.72 10.78 -7.40
N PRO A 30 -24.76 11.73 -7.32
CA PRO A 30 -23.43 11.45 -6.75
C PRO A 30 -23.48 10.96 -5.29
N TYR A 31 -24.58 11.21 -4.57
CA TYR A 31 -24.83 10.68 -3.24
C TYR A 31 -25.06 9.16 -3.22
N ALA A 32 -25.69 8.60 -4.24
CA ALA A 32 -26.00 7.16 -4.31
C ALA A 32 -24.75 6.31 -4.61
N THR A 33 -23.81 6.84 -5.39
CA THR A 33 -22.51 6.21 -5.67
C THR A 33 -21.63 6.18 -4.42
N SER A 34 -21.60 7.29 -3.66
CA SER A 34 -20.88 7.38 -2.38
C SER A 34 -21.39 6.37 -1.32
N GLN A 35 -22.70 6.15 -1.25
CA GLN A 35 -23.31 5.17 -0.33
C GLN A 35 -23.06 3.70 -0.73
N LYS A 36 -22.97 3.38 -2.02
CA LYS A 36 -22.63 2.02 -2.47
C LYS A 36 -21.16 1.68 -2.22
N LEU A 37 -20.27 2.65 -2.39
CA LEU A 37 -18.84 2.49 -2.13
C LEU A 37 -18.53 2.37 -0.63
N SER A 38 -19.24 3.09 0.24
CA SER A 38 -19.02 3.00 1.70
C SER A 38 -19.26 1.61 2.32
N ASN A 39 -19.94 0.70 1.60
CA ASN A 39 -20.22 -0.66 2.05
C ASN A 39 -19.23 -1.72 1.50
N ALA A 40 -18.31 -1.32 0.62
CA ALA A 40 -17.32 -2.23 0.08
C ALA A 40 -16.35 -2.69 1.19
N ARG A 41 -16.15 -4.01 1.29
CA ARG A 41 -15.14 -4.57 2.21
C ARG A 41 -13.78 -4.52 1.54
N LEU A 42 -12.99 -3.51 1.89
CA LEU A 42 -11.61 -3.42 1.45
C LEU A 42 -10.74 -4.47 2.16
N PRO A 43 -9.71 -5.01 1.48
CA PRO A 43 -8.75 -5.90 2.11
C PRO A 43 -7.99 -5.13 3.21
N VAL A 44 -7.66 -5.84 4.28
CA VAL A 44 -6.80 -5.30 5.34
C VAL A 44 -5.34 -5.52 4.95
N LEU A 45 -4.54 -4.45 4.95
CA LEU A 45 -3.11 -4.52 4.73
C LEU A 45 -2.42 -5.16 5.95
N LYS A 46 -1.78 -6.30 5.72
CA LYS A 46 -0.95 -7.03 6.71
C LYS A 46 0.32 -6.24 7.02
N SER A 47 1.12 -6.71 7.98
CA SER A 47 2.41 -6.10 8.30
C SER A 47 3.39 -6.14 7.11
N PRO A 48 4.34 -5.20 7.01
CA PRO A 48 5.40 -5.25 6.02
C PRO A 48 6.30 -6.48 6.20
N GLY A 49 6.83 -7.00 5.10
CA GLY A 49 7.71 -8.16 5.09
C GLY A 49 7.37 -9.16 3.97
N PRO A 50 7.95 -10.37 4.03
CA PRO A 50 7.73 -11.41 3.03
C PRO A 50 6.26 -11.76 2.78
N ASP A 51 5.47 -11.79 3.85
CA ASP A 51 4.06 -12.19 3.82
C ASP A 51 3.09 -11.02 3.70
N SER A 52 3.61 -9.81 3.43
CA SER A 52 2.81 -8.65 3.08
C SER A 52 1.88 -8.98 1.92
N ASN A 53 0.65 -8.46 1.95
CA ASN A 53 -0.30 -8.52 0.82
C ASN A 53 -0.35 -7.17 0.07
N TYR A 54 0.70 -6.33 0.19
CA TYR A 54 0.66 -4.96 -0.34
C TYR A 54 0.31 -4.85 -1.82
N LEU A 55 0.81 -5.72 -2.70
CA LEU A 55 0.54 -5.61 -4.15
C LEU A 55 -0.96 -5.80 -4.44
N ASP A 56 -1.56 -6.84 -3.85
CA ASP A 56 -3.00 -7.08 -3.98
C ASP A 56 -3.82 -5.97 -3.32
N TRP A 57 -3.38 -5.53 -2.14
CA TRP A 57 -4.04 -4.46 -1.40
C TRP A 57 -4.02 -3.14 -2.18
N GLU A 58 -2.87 -2.76 -2.72
CA GLU A 58 -2.67 -1.57 -3.54
C GLU A 58 -3.59 -1.61 -4.76
N LEU A 59 -3.60 -2.73 -5.48
CA LEU A 59 -4.46 -2.93 -6.65
C LEU A 59 -5.94 -2.73 -6.30
N VAL A 60 -6.43 -3.38 -5.24
CA VAL A 60 -7.85 -3.32 -4.86
C VAL A 60 -8.24 -1.93 -4.33
N VAL A 61 -7.40 -1.31 -3.51
CA VAL A 61 -7.71 0.01 -2.95
C VAL A 61 -7.62 1.10 -4.02
N LEU A 62 -6.65 1.06 -4.92
CA LEU A 62 -6.59 2.00 -6.05
C LEU A 62 -7.81 1.83 -6.98
N ALA A 63 -8.18 0.61 -7.34
CA ALA A 63 -9.37 0.36 -8.16
C ALA A 63 -10.66 0.88 -7.49
N TYR A 64 -10.76 0.75 -6.17
CA TYR A 64 -11.86 1.32 -5.40
C TYR A 64 -11.87 2.86 -5.45
N LEU A 65 -10.72 3.50 -5.29
CA LEU A 65 -10.60 4.96 -5.36
C LEU A 65 -10.88 5.48 -6.78
N GLU A 66 -10.40 4.79 -7.82
CA GLU A 66 -10.65 5.13 -9.21
C GLU A 66 -12.15 5.03 -9.55
N ALA A 67 -12.82 3.95 -9.11
CA ALA A 67 -14.27 3.81 -9.25
C ALA A 67 -15.05 4.92 -8.52
N ALA A 68 -14.46 5.51 -7.48
CA ALA A 68 -15.01 6.64 -6.74
C ALA A 68 -14.63 8.01 -7.34
N ASN A 69 -13.77 8.07 -8.36
CA ASN A 69 -13.11 9.28 -8.87
C ASN A 69 -12.29 10.02 -7.79
N LEU A 70 -11.60 9.27 -6.94
CA LEU A 70 -10.81 9.77 -5.80
C LEU A 70 -9.32 9.38 -5.85
N ASP A 71 -8.88 8.64 -6.87
CA ASP A 71 -7.49 8.20 -7.05
C ASP A 71 -6.52 9.40 -7.14
N TYR A 72 -7.00 10.52 -7.67
CA TYR A 72 -6.24 11.77 -7.77
C TYR A 72 -5.69 12.25 -6.40
N VAL A 73 -6.39 11.93 -5.30
CA VAL A 73 -6.02 12.34 -3.94
C VAL A 73 -4.75 11.64 -3.46
N VAL A 74 -4.51 10.40 -3.89
CA VAL A 74 -3.31 9.64 -3.52
C VAL A 74 -2.19 9.78 -4.54
N THR A 75 -2.51 10.08 -5.80
CA THR A 75 -1.51 10.25 -6.86
C THR A 75 -0.92 11.66 -6.90
N GLN A 76 -1.63 12.68 -6.41
CA GLN A 76 -1.18 14.06 -6.43
C GLN A 76 -0.92 14.61 -5.02
N PRO A 77 0.13 15.43 -4.83
CA PRO A 77 0.38 16.06 -3.55
C PRO A 77 -0.74 17.03 -3.18
N MET A 78 -1.05 17.10 -1.87
CA MET A 78 -2.04 18.05 -1.36
C MET A 78 -1.69 19.50 -1.79
N PRO A 79 -2.61 20.23 -2.43
CA PRO A 79 -2.38 21.62 -2.82
C PRO A 79 -2.11 22.52 -1.62
N VAL A 80 -1.34 23.61 -1.84
CA VAL A 80 -1.07 24.62 -0.80
C VAL A 80 -2.37 25.26 -0.29
N LYS A 81 -3.36 25.42 -1.17
CA LYS A 81 -4.71 25.92 -0.86
C LYS A 81 -5.74 24.96 -1.45
N PRO A 82 -6.14 23.90 -0.71
CA PRO A 82 -7.14 22.96 -1.20
C PRO A 82 -8.52 23.62 -1.26
N THR A 83 -9.33 23.21 -2.23
CA THR A 83 -10.76 23.57 -2.25
C THR A 83 -11.51 22.80 -1.16
N ASP A 84 -12.77 23.19 -0.89
CA ASP A 84 -13.61 22.46 0.06
C ASP A 84 -13.85 21.01 -0.40
N THR A 85 -14.07 20.81 -1.70
CA THR A 85 -14.20 19.48 -2.31
C THR A 85 -12.94 18.65 -2.11
N TRP A 86 -11.76 19.19 -2.44
CA TRP A 86 -10.49 18.48 -2.22
C TRP A 86 -10.29 18.11 -0.75
N SER A 87 -10.64 19.02 0.15
CA SER A 87 -10.51 18.80 1.60
C SER A 87 -11.44 17.71 2.12
N ALA A 88 -12.65 17.61 1.55
CA ALA A 88 -13.61 16.55 1.86
C ALA A 88 -13.13 15.19 1.33
N ASP A 89 -12.70 15.17 0.07
CA ASP A 89 -12.20 13.96 -0.60
C ASP A 89 -10.95 13.42 0.10
N ASN A 90 -9.97 14.29 0.40
CA ASN A 90 -8.80 13.92 1.20
C ASN A 90 -9.17 13.33 2.56
N ARG A 91 -10.15 13.90 3.26
CA ARG A 91 -10.61 13.37 4.56
C ARG A 91 -11.24 11.99 4.40
N PHE A 92 -12.04 11.79 3.37
CA PHE A 92 -12.65 10.49 3.05
C PHE A 92 -11.56 9.45 2.75
N VAL A 93 -10.61 9.77 1.89
CA VAL A 93 -9.52 8.86 1.53
C VAL A 93 -8.62 8.55 2.73
N CYS A 94 -8.32 9.52 3.60
CA CYS A 94 -7.61 9.26 4.87
C CYS A 94 -8.36 8.21 5.73
N ALA A 95 -9.69 8.31 5.81
CA ALA A 95 -10.50 7.34 6.56
C ALA A 95 -10.47 5.96 5.90
N VAL A 96 -10.60 5.89 4.57
CA VAL A 96 -10.48 4.67 3.77
C VAL A 96 -9.13 3.97 4.02
N ILE A 97 -8.02 4.70 3.89
CA ILE A 97 -6.68 4.15 4.14
C ILE A 97 -6.58 3.65 5.58
N THR A 98 -7.05 4.43 6.56
CA THR A 98 -6.99 4.04 7.98
C THR A 98 -7.80 2.77 8.26
N GLN A 99 -8.94 2.57 7.60
CA GLN A 99 -9.78 1.39 7.74
C GLN A 99 -9.20 0.17 7.02
N ALA A 100 -8.51 0.38 5.91
CA ALA A 100 -7.95 -0.67 5.08
C ALA A 100 -6.58 -1.18 5.57
N VAL A 101 -6.06 -0.72 6.71
CA VAL A 101 -4.77 -1.17 7.24
C VAL A 101 -4.91 -1.84 8.60
N ASP A 102 -4.07 -2.84 8.87
CA ASP A 102 -3.91 -3.38 10.21
C ASP A 102 -3.28 -2.35 11.17
N SER A 103 -3.55 -2.52 12.47
CA SER A 103 -3.00 -1.69 13.55
C SER A 103 -1.46 -1.55 13.52
N SER A 104 -0.73 -2.58 13.09
CA SER A 104 0.73 -2.56 12.95
C SER A 104 1.24 -1.53 11.92
N ASN A 105 0.40 -1.15 10.96
CA ASN A 105 0.71 -0.17 9.93
C ASN A 105 0.37 1.27 10.34
N LEU A 106 -0.40 1.47 11.42
CA LEU A 106 -0.77 2.82 11.89
C LEU A 106 0.44 3.69 12.23
N ARG A 107 1.59 3.08 12.59
CA ARG A 107 2.83 3.81 12.86
C ARG A 107 3.34 4.61 11.67
N TYR A 108 3.08 4.17 10.44
CA TYR A 108 3.55 4.83 9.22
C TYR A 108 2.68 6.02 8.82
N VAL A 109 1.37 5.96 9.13
CA VAL A 109 0.40 6.97 8.67
C VAL A 109 0.02 8.00 9.73
N ARG A 110 0.28 7.74 11.01
CA ARG A 110 -0.17 8.59 12.13
C ARG A 110 0.30 10.05 12.04
N GLU A 111 1.53 10.27 11.58
CA GLU A 111 2.09 11.61 11.38
C GLU A 111 1.46 12.34 10.18
N HIS A 112 0.87 11.60 9.26
CA HIS A 112 0.26 12.08 8.03
C HIS A 112 -1.27 11.98 8.02
N ARG A 113 -1.91 11.79 9.19
CA ARG A 113 -3.37 11.52 9.34
C ARG A 113 -4.34 12.53 8.69
N ARG A 114 -3.84 13.62 8.11
CA ARG A 114 -4.61 14.66 7.40
C ARG A 114 -4.20 14.82 5.93
N ASP A 115 -3.31 13.99 5.41
CA ASP A 115 -2.75 14.07 4.07
C ASP A 115 -2.69 12.65 3.49
N ALA A 116 -3.72 12.31 2.72
CA ALA A 116 -3.89 10.97 2.16
C ALA A 116 -2.75 10.59 1.20
N HIS A 117 -2.24 11.54 0.42
CA HIS A 117 -1.07 11.34 -0.45
C HIS A 117 0.16 10.91 0.36
N ARG A 118 0.45 11.62 1.47
CA ARG A 118 1.57 11.24 2.34
C ARG A 118 1.33 9.94 3.10
N MET A 119 0.10 9.65 3.52
CA MET A 119 -0.24 8.35 4.11
C MET A 119 0.03 7.21 3.12
N TRP A 120 -0.45 7.35 1.89
CA TRP A 120 -0.23 6.39 0.81
C TRP A 120 1.27 6.19 0.53
N ALA A 121 2.01 7.28 0.34
CA ALA A 121 3.44 7.24 0.10
C ALA A 121 4.23 6.57 1.24
N ALA A 122 3.85 6.81 2.51
CA ALA A 122 4.49 6.19 3.66
C ALA A 122 4.22 4.68 3.75
N ILE A 123 3.00 4.23 3.41
CA ILE A 123 2.67 2.80 3.30
C ILE A 123 3.47 2.18 2.16
N MET A 124 3.43 2.77 0.97
CA MET A 124 4.19 2.30 -0.19
C MET A 124 5.66 2.15 0.15
N GLN A 125 6.27 3.15 0.79
CA GLN A 125 7.67 3.09 1.21
C GLN A 125 7.94 1.98 2.24
N ALA A 126 7.03 1.74 3.17
CA ALA A 126 7.19 0.70 4.19
C ALA A 126 7.10 -0.72 3.62
N HIS A 127 6.30 -0.92 2.56
CA HIS A 127 6.02 -2.23 1.97
C HIS A 127 6.80 -2.54 0.69
N GLN A 128 7.17 -1.51 -0.07
CA GLN A 128 7.95 -1.57 -1.30
C GLN A 128 9.22 -0.73 -1.13
N ASP A 129 10.20 -1.29 -0.43
CA ASP A 129 11.53 -0.69 -0.32
C ASP A 129 12.23 -0.70 -1.70
N SER A 130 11.94 0.31 -2.54
CA SER A 130 12.55 0.48 -3.87
C SER A 130 13.98 1.03 -3.82
N SER A 131 14.62 1.01 -2.65
CA SER A 131 16.06 1.26 -2.53
C SER A 131 16.87 0.16 -3.21
N THR A 132 18.15 0.44 -3.42
CA THR A 132 19.13 -0.59 -3.78
C THR A 132 19.13 -1.72 -2.76
N GLY A 133 19.05 -1.41 -1.46
CA GLY A 133 18.97 -2.41 -0.40
C GLY A 133 17.78 -3.36 -0.54
N GLY A 134 16.60 -2.85 -0.90
CA GLY A 134 15.40 -3.67 -1.10
C GLY A 134 15.48 -4.57 -2.34
N ARG A 135 15.98 -4.06 -3.48
CA ARG A 135 16.26 -4.92 -4.66
C ARG A 135 17.26 -6.01 -4.33
N VAL A 136 18.38 -5.65 -3.69
CA VAL A 136 19.42 -6.59 -3.25
C VAL A 136 18.84 -7.64 -2.29
N TYR A 137 17.98 -7.24 -1.35
CA TYR A 137 17.31 -8.18 -0.44
C TYR A 137 16.53 -9.26 -1.20
N TRP A 138 15.71 -8.88 -2.18
CA TRP A 138 14.90 -9.85 -2.94
C TRP A 138 15.73 -10.72 -3.88
N ILE A 139 16.79 -10.19 -4.49
CA ILE A 139 17.77 -11.01 -5.24
C ILE A 139 18.35 -12.09 -4.34
N ARG A 140 18.77 -11.73 -3.12
CA ARG A 140 19.32 -12.71 -2.16
C ARG A 140 18.28 -13.74 -1.76
N LYS A 141 17.03 -13.33 -1.53
CA LYS A 141 15.93 -14.26 -1.23
C LYS A 141 15.71 -15.27 -2.35
N LEU A 142 15.72 -14.84 -3.62
CA LEU A 142 15.64 -15.72 -4.78
C LEU A 142 16.83 -16.69 -4.86
N LEU A 143 18.06 -16.18 -4.75
CA LEU A 143 19.26 -17.00 -4.93
C LEU A 143 19.53 -17.98 -3.79
N LEU A 144 19.12 -17.65 -2.57
CA LEU A 144 19.38 -18.45 -1.37
C LEU A 144 18.22 -19.38 -0.99
N ALA A 145 17.05 -19.20 -1.60
CA ALA A 145 15.93 -20.11 -1.38
C ALA A 145 16.32 -21.52 -1.82
N LYS A 146 16.18 -22.47 -0.90
CA LYS A 146 16.37 -23.89 -1.14
C LYS A 146 15.08 -24.61 -0.78
N MET A 147 14.82 -25.71 -1.48
CA MET A 147 13.72 -26.59 -1.13
C MET A 147 14.10 -27.34 0.16
N GLU A 148 13.39 -27.06 1.26
CA GLU A 148 13.64 -27.65 2.58
C GLU A 148 12.67 -28.82 2.88
N THR A 149 11.55 -28.89 2.16
CA THR A 149 10.50 -29.91 2.30
C THR A 149 10.32 -30.66 0.98
N ASP A 150 9.57 -31.76 0.99
CA ASP A 150 9.21 -32.48 -0.23
C ASP A 150 8.06 -31.83 -1.02
N ASP A 151 7.61 -30.63 -0.62
CA ASP A 151 6.59 -29.87 -1.34
C ASP A 151 7.21 -28.94 -2.39
N MET A 152 7.39 -29.49 -3.59
CA MET A 152 7.91 -28.74 -4.74
C MET A 152 6.99 -27.57 -5.14
N MET A 153 5.67 -27.72 -4.99
CA MET A 153 4.73 -26.69 -5.41
C MET A 153 4.81 -25.48 -4.47
N GLU A 154 4.88 -25.72 -3.17
CA GLU A 154 5.10 -24.66 -2.18
C GLU A 154 6.43 -23.91 -2.42
N HIS A 155 7.49 -24.65 -2.79
CA HIS A 155 8.77 -24.04 -3.15
C HIS A 155 8.67 -23.15 -4.39
N ILE A 156 8.02 -23.63 -5.46
CA ILE A 156 7.79 -22.86 -6.70
C ILE A 156 6.97 -21.60 -6.40
N ASP A 157 5.90 -21.71 -5.61
CA ASP A 157 5.07 -20.58 -5.22
C ASP A 157 5.86 -19.53 -4.41
N THR A 158 6.75 -19.99 -3.53
CA THR A 158 7.63 -19.10 -2.76
C THR A 158 8.61 -18.36 -3.66
N MET A 159 9.22 -19.06 -4.62
CA MET A 159 10.11 -18.46 -5.61
C MET A 159 9.38 -17.44 -6.49
N ALA A 160 8.15 -17.75 -6.93
CA ALA A 160 7.30 -16.84 -7.70
C ALA A 160 6.99 -15.56 -6.91
N LYS A 161 6.62 -15.68 -5.63
CA LYS A 161 6.39 -14.51 -4.74
C LYS A 161 7.63 -13.63 -4.64
N TYR A 162 8.83 -14.20 -4.49
CA TYR A 162 10.06 -13.42 -4.42
C TYR A 162 10.37 -12.72 -5.75
N HIS A 163 10.11 -13.39 -6.87
CA HIS A 163 10.25 -12.81 -8.21
C HIS A 163 9.28 -11.64 -8.42
N GLU A 164 8.00 -11.78 -8.10
CA GLU A 164 7.01 -10.70 -8.21
C GLU A 164 7.39 -9.49 -7.37
N ARG A 165 7.90 -9.73 -6.15
CA ARG A 165 8.41 -8.67 -5.28
C ARG A 165 9.60 -7.94 -5.91
N LEU A 166 10.58 -8.66 -6.43
CA LEU A 166 11.71 -8.04 -7.13
C LEU A 166 11.24 -7.26 -8.36
N ALA A 167 10.38 -7.85 -9.18
CA ALA A 167 9.84 -7.24 -10.39
C ALA A 167 9.11 -5.92 -10.08
N SER A 168 8.35 -5.86 -8.98
CA SER A 168 7.65 -4.63 -8.57
C SER A 168 8.59 -3.46 -8.21
N LEU A 169 9.85 -3.74 -7.88
CA LEU A 169 10.85 -2.72 -7.53
C LEU A 169 11.73 -2.28 -8.71
N VAL A 170 11.66 -2.99 -9.83
CA VAL A 170 12.46 -2.70 -11.04
C VAL A 170 11.62 -1.84 -11.97
N THR A 171 11.95 -0.55 -12.04
CA THR A 171 11.28 0.41 -12.93
C THR A 171 12.25 0.95 -13.98
N LYS A 172 11.75 1.75 -14.94
CA LYS A 172 12.63 2.39 -15.94
C LYS A 172 13.62 3.35 -15.28
N GLU A 173 13.19 4.04 -14.23
CA GLU A 173 13.98 5.00 -13.46
C GLU A 173 14.94 4.31 -12.50
N LYS A 174 14.61 3.08 -12.07
CA LYS A 174 15.41 2.26 -11.16
C LYS A 174 15.56 0.84 -11.71
N PRO A 175 16.35 0.67 -12.79
CA PRO A 175 16.56 -0.64 -13.39
C PRO A 175 17.38 -1.53 -12.46
N LEU A 176 17.32 -2.85 -12.71
CA LEU A 176 18.23 -3.80 -12.09
C LEU A 176 19.63 -3.64 -12.70
N THR A 177 20.64 -3.44 -11.86
CA THR A 177 22.02 -3.18 -12.29
C THR A 177 22.97 -4.34 -11.94
N ALA A 178 24.13 -4.38 -12.60
CA ALA A 178 25.20 -5.32 -12.24
C ALA A 178 25.68 -5.11 -10.78
N ASP A 179 25.66 -3.87 -10.29
CA ASP A 179 26.03 -3.54 -8.91
C ASP A 179 25.04 -4.11 -7.89
N ASP A 180 23.74 -4.16 -8.20
CA ASP A 180 22.73 -4.81 -7.36
C ASP A 180 23.05 -6.32 -7.23
N VAL A 181 23.40 -6.98 -8.35
CA VAL A 181 23.76 -8.41 -8.36
C VAL A 181 25.08 -8.65 -7.61
N HIS A 182 26.10 -7.83 -7.84
CA HIS A 182 27.38 -7.91 -7.15
C HIS A 182 27.20 -7.73 -5.63
N SER A 183 26.40 -6.73 -5.22
CA SER A 183 26.07 -6.49 -3.81
C SER A 183 25.31 -7.67 -3.21
N ALA A 184 24.36 -8.25 -3.93
CA ALA A 184 23.63 -9.44 -3.46
C ALA A 184 24.56 -10.64 -3.27
N ALA A 185 25.47 -10.89 -4.21
CA ALA A 185 26.45 -11.97 -4.12
C ALA A 185 27.40 -11.75 -2.94
N LEU A 186 27.96 -10.55 -2.80
CA LEU A 186 28.87 -10.20 -1.69
C LEU A 186 28.16 -10.33 -0.35
N LEU A 187 26.95 -9.82 -0.21
CA LEU A 187 26.22 -9.94 1.05
C LEU A 187 25.83 -11.38 1.37
N SER A 188 25.63 -12.21 0.35
CA SER A 188 25.30 -13.64 0.52
C SER A 188 26.50 -14.50 0.87
N SER A 189 27.73 -14.04 0.65
CA SER A 189 28.95 -14.74 1.06
C SER A 189 29.35 -14.47 2.51
N ILE A 190 28.68 -13.53 3.18
CA ILE A 190 28.92 -13.18 4.58
C ILE A 190 28.05 -14.08 5.49
N PRO A 191 28.59 -14.56 6.64
CA PRO A 191 27.79 -15.31 7.62
C PRO A 191 26.53 -14.55 8.07
N GLN A 192 25.44 -15.30 8.28
CA GLN A 192 24.13 -14.75 8.62
C GLN A 192 24.17 -13.83 9.86
N ASP A 193 25.02 -14.16 10.83
CA ASP A 193 25.19 -13.42 12.09
C ASP A 193 25.70 -11.99 11.90
N TRP A 194 26.34 -11.69 10.77
CA TRP A 194 26.88 -10.36 10.46
C TRP A 194 25.91 -9.48 9.69
N LEU A 195 24.81 -10.03 9.15
CA LEU A 195 23.90 -9.31 8.26
C LEU A 195 23.17 -8.16 8.95
N HIS A 196 22.88 -8.27 10.24
CA HIS A 196 22.27 -7.18 11.00
C HIS A 196 23.19 -5.96 11.10
N CYS A 197 24.50 -6.17 11.23
CA CYS A 197 25.49 -5.09 11.22
C CYS A 197 25.60 -4.43 9.84
N VAL A 198 25.64 -5.24 8.77
CA VAL A 198 25.74 -4.73 7.41
C VAL A 198 24.48 -3.99 6.97
N SER A 199 23.28 -4.49 7.32
CA SER A 199 22.00 -3.82 7.00
C SER A 199 21.88 -2.43 7.65
N LYS A 200 22.39 -2.26 8.88
CA LYS A 200 22.46 -0.95 9.54
C LYS A 200 23.42 0.02 8.84
N LEU A 201 24.50 -0.49 8.26
CA LEU A 201 25.49 0.32 7.55
C LEU A 201 24.95 0.78 6.17
N THR A 202 24.37 -0.14 5.40
CA THR A 202 23.82 0.15 4.06
C THR A 202 22.71 1.19 4.11
N ARG A 203 21.78 1.09 5.09
CA ARG A 203 20.73 2.10 5.29
C ARG A 203 21.26 3.50 5.59
N ARG A 204 22.42 3.62 6.26
CA ARG A 204 23.06 4.93 6.52
C ARG A 204 23.69 5.53 5.26
N LEU A 205 24.23 4.69 4.39
CA LEU A 205 24.85 5.10 3.13
C LEU A 205 23.81 5.63 2.13
N ASP A 206 22.63 5.01 2.05
CA ASP A 206 21.53 5.46 1.18
C ASP A 206 20.96 6.82 1.63
N THR A 207 20.80 7.04 2.94
CA THR A 207 20.36 8.34 3.48
C THR A 207 21.35 9.48 3.24
N ALA A 208 22.66 9.18 3.20
CA ALA A 208 23.68 10.19 2.97
C ALA A 208 23.73 10.63 1.48
N HIS A 209 23.52 9.71 0.55
CA HIS A 209 23.47 10.04 -0.88
C HIS A 209 22.18 10.78 -1.27
N GLY A 210 21.06 10.49 -0.62
CA GLY A 210 19.79 11.23 -0.82
C GLY A 210 19.83 12.67 -0.31
N ALA A 211 20.58 12.96 0.76
CA ALA A 211 20.75 14.31 1.29
C ALA A 211 21.66 15.21 0.41
N SER A 212 22.52 14.61 -0.42
CA SER A 212 23.47 15.33 -1.28
C SER A 212 22.85 15.85 -2.59
N GLN A 213 21.58 15.57 -2.89
CA GLN A 213 20.88 16.03 -4.10
C GLN A 213 19.87 17.17 -3.86
N SER A 214 19.79 17.72 -2.64
CA SER A 214 19.04 18.96 -2.39
C SER A 214 19.82 20.15 -2.95
N PRO A 215 19.24 20.99 -3.85
CA PRO A 215 19.92 22.19 -4.30
C PRO A 215 20.22 23.11 -3.10
N PRO A 216 21.39 23.77 -3.05
CA PRO A 216 21.70 24.67 -1.96
C PRO A 216 20.66 25.79 -1.88
N PRO A 217 20.28 26.25 -0.67
CA PRO A 217 19.36 27.37 -0.54
C PRO A 217 19.95 28.57 -1.27
N MET A 218 19.20 29.11 -2.24
CA MET A 218 19.56 30.37 -2.89
C MET A 218 19.73 31.43 -1.80
N LYS A 219 20.94 32.00 -1.71
CA LYS A 219 21.20 33.18 -0.89
C LYS A 219 20.24 34.29 -1.32
N PRO A 220 19.59 35.00 -0.38
CA PRO A 220 18.78 36.15 -0.74
C PRO A 220 19.63 37.17 -1.50
N LEU A 221 19.19 37.54 -2.70
CA LEU A 221 19.76 38.64 -3.47
C LEU A 221 19.59 39.90 -2.61
N ALA A 222 20.71 40.50 -2.17
CA ALA A 222 20.68 41.75 -1.43
C ALA A 222 19.94 42.79 -2.28
N GLN A 223 18.83 43.30 -1.74
CA GLN A 223 18.10 44.40 -2.35
C GLN A 223 19.03 45.62 -2.40
N ALA A 224 19.42 46.02 -3.61
CA ALA A 224 20.13 47.26 -3.84
C ALA A 224 19.23 48.43 -3.43
N LYS A 225 19.71 49.22 -2.46
CA LYS A 225 19.08 50.44 -1.99
C LYS A 225 19.04 51.45 -3.15
N PRO A 226 17.88 52.04 -3.50
CA PRO A 226 17.82 53.05 -4.55
C PRO A 226 18.51 54.35 -4.11
N PRO A 227 19.16 55.10 -5.03
CA PRO A 227 19.81 56.36 -4.72
C PRO A 227 18.78 57.46 -4.44
N LEU A 228 19.10 58.34 -3.48
CA LEU A 228 18.30 59.53 -3.18
C LEU A 228 18.35 60.54 -4.35
N PRO A 229 17.24 61.22 -4.66
CA PRO A 229 17.18 62.25 -5.69
C PRO A 229 17.89 63.56 -5.26
N PRO A 230 18.25 64.43 -6.22
CA PRO A 230 19.11 65.60 -6.03
C PRO A 230 18.51 66.69 -5.15
#